data_AF-A0A418M8G5-F1
#
_entry.id   AF-A0A418M8G5-F1
#
_cell.length_a   1.000
_cell.length_b   1.000
_cell.length_c   1.000
_cell.angle_alpha   90.00
_cell.angle_beta   90.00
_cell.angle_gamma   90.00
#
_symmetry.space_group_name_H-M   'P 1'
#
loop_
_entity.id
_entity.type
_entity.pdbx_description
1 polymer ?
#
loop_
_entity_poly.entity_id
_entity_poly.type
_entity_poly.pdbx_seq_one_letter_code
_entity_poly.pdbx_strand_id
1 'polypeptide(L)'
;MKHILLPSVLILAAASVAVGQEYPVQQEISRAVTAGSLNEAKAVDHLAAHNVVQSGAAAFYAAGKSVTLRPGFTAQAGAVFQATVENVVSRPAENEVVLTVSAYPNPFEDVADVQYVLPSASKVSQTLTDGQGRVVRSVATGEIQAAGKHQTKIEGRDLPTGVYLYQIQTDRERKLIRLLKK
;
A
#
# COMPACT_ATOMS: atom_id res chain seq x y z
N MET A 1 -10.74 4.62 -64.20
CA MET A 1 -9.73 4.87 -63.15
C MET A 1 -10.44 5.42 -61.91
N LYS A 2 -10.55 4.64 -60.83
CA LYS A 2 -10.80 5.14 -59.47
C LYS A 2 -10.14 4.14 -58.52
N HIS A 3 -8.96 4.52 -58.03
CA HIS A 3 -8.15 3.72 -57.13
C HIS A 3 -8.70 3.80 -55.69
N ILE A 4 -8.66 2.65 -55.04
CA ILE A 4 -8.91 2.39 -53.62
C ILE A 4 -7.85 3.10 -52.77
N LEU A 5 -8.27 3.77 -51.69
CA LEU A 5 -7.38 4.25 -50.63
C LEU A 5 -7.94 3.78 -49.28
N LEU A 6 -7.18 2.88 -48.64
CA LEU A 6 -7.39 2.33 -47.30
C LEU A 6 -7.10 3.38 -46.22
N PRO A 7 -7.70 3.29 -45.01
CA PRO A 7 -7.42 4.22 -43.93
C PRO A 7 -6.12 3.83 -43.20
N SER A 8 -5.19 4.76 -43.11
CA SER A 8 -4.01 4.65 -42.25
C SER A 8 -4.43 4.87 -40.79
N VAL A 9 -4.53 3.78 -40.04
CA VAL A 9 -4.65 3.82 -38.57
C VAL A 9 -3.26 4.06 -37.99
N LEU A 10 -3.04 5.24 -37.44
CA LEU A 10 -1.85 5.55 -36.66
C LEU A 10 -2.06 5.01 -35.23
N ILE A 11 -1.55 3.81 -34.95
CA ILE A 11 -1.46 3.31 -33.57
C ILE A 11 -0.27 4.02 -32.92
N LEU A 12 -0.55 5.10 -32.19
CA LEU A 12 0.45 5.71 -31.32
C LEU A 12 0.43 4.94 -29.99
N ALA A 13 1.32 3.95 -29.89
CA ALA A 13 1.68 3.33 -28.62
C ALA A 13 2.44 4.36 -27.77
N ALA A 14 1.70 5.17 -27.02
CA ALA A 14 2.30 5.98 -25.96
C ALA A 14 2.55 5.07 -24.76
N ALA A 15 3.77 4.55 -24.67
CA ALA A 15 4.35 4.16 -23.39
C ALA A 15 4.47 5.45 -22.56
N SER A 16 3.42 5.77 -21.80
CA SER A 16 3.40 6.94 -20.93
C SER A 16 4.42 6.74 -19.83
N VAL A 17 5.48 7.54 -19.88
CA VAL A 17 6.40 7.77 -18.77
C VAL A 17 5.56 8.11 -17.54
N ALA A 18 5.60 7.24 -16.53
CA ALA A 18 4.89 7.43 -15.27
C ALA A 18 5.48 8.64 -14.51
N VAL A 19 4.95 9.83 -14.79
CA VAL A 19 4.98 10.93 -13.83
C VAL A 19 4.27 10.39 -12.59
N GLY A 20 4.97 10.24 -11.47
CA GLY A 20 4.43 9.64 -10.24
C GLY A 20 3.20 10.40 -9.74
N GLN A 21 2.02 9.91 -10.13
CA GLN A 21 0.72 10.40 -9.67
C GLN A 21 0.49 9.90 -8.23
N GLU A 22 -0.18 10.72 -7.43
CA GLU A 22 -0.60 10.34 -6.10
C GLU A 22 -1.92 9.58 -6.21
N TYR A 23 -1.90 8.31 -5.79
CA TYR A 23 -3.09 7.47 -5.77
C TYR A 23 -3.47 7.19 -4.32
N PRO A 24 -4.77 7.29 -3.96
CA PRO A 24 -5.21 7.00 -2.61
C PRO A 24 -5.05 5.50 -2.28
N VAL A 25 -4.88 5.18 -1.00
CA VAL A 25 -4.83 3.78 -0.55
C VAL A 25 -6.19 3.09 -0.77
N GLN A 26 -7.28 3.82 -0.51
CA GLN A 26 -8.64 3.35 -0.73
C GLN A 26 -9.43 4.39 -1.52
N GLN A 27 -10.20 3.95 -2.52
CA GLN A 27 -11.03 4.82 -3.35
C GLN A 27 -12.45 4.28 -3.49
N GLU A 28 -13.44 5.17 -3.44
CA GLU A 28 -14.84 4.83 -3.73
C GLU A 28 -15.36 5.61 -4.95
N ILE A 29 -15.93 4.89 -5.90
CA ILE A 29 -16.50 5.43 -7.13
C ILE A 29 -18.02 5.34 -7.05
N SER A 30 -18.64 6.51 -6.90
CA SER A 30 -20.10 6.66 -6.80
C SER A 30 -20.69 7.43 -7.98
N ARG A 31 -19.88 8.23 -8.69
CA ARG A 31 -20.34 9.06 -9.80
C ARG A 31 -20.50 8.26 -11.08
N ALA A 32 -21.60 8.48 -11.79
CA ALA A 32 -21.84 7.85 -13.08
C ALA A 32 -20.79 8.29 -14.11
N VAL A 33 -20.36 7.35 -14.96
CA VAL A 33 -19.52 7.63 -16.12
C VAL A 33 -20.45 7.86 -17.31
N THR A 34 -20.43 9.06 -17.86
CA THR A 34 -21.41 9.50 -18.85
C THR A 34 -21.03 9.07 -20.27
N ALA A 35 -22.02 8.93 -21.14
CA ALA A 35 -21.80 8.62 -22.55
C ALA A 35 -20.75 9.56 -23.18
N GLY A 36 -19.83 9.00 -23.97
CA GLY A 36 -18.74 9.75 -24.60
C GLY A 36 -17.58 10.14 -23.66
N SER A 37 -17.62 9.73 -22.38
CA SER A 37 -16.54 9.96 -21.43
C SER A 37 -15.74 8.69 -21.12
N LEU A 38 -14.50 8.91 -20.72
CA LEU A 38 -13.59 7.90 -20.18
C LEU A 38 -13.28 8.24 -18.73
N ASN A 39 -13.37 7.25 -17.84
CA ASN A 39 -12.98 7.38 -16.45
C ASN A 39 -11.92 6.34 -16.09
N GLU A 40 -10.73 6.82 -15.75
CA GLU A 40 -9.65 6.02 -15.16
C GLU A 40 -9.58 6.29 -13.65
N ALA A 41 -9.58 5.23 -12.85
CA ALA A 41 -9.45 5.33 -11.39
C ALA A 41 -8.50 4.26 -10.85
N LYS A 42 -7.62 4.65 -9.92
CA LYS A 42 -6.61 3.76 -9.34
C LYS A 42 -6.52 3.93 -7.82
N ALA A 43 -6.39 2.81 -7.10
CA ALA A 43 -6.11 2.80 -5.65
C ALA A 43 -4.93 1.87 -5.32
N VAL A 44 -4.14 2.19 -4.28
CA VAL A 44 -3.01 1.34 -3.87
C VAL A 44 -3.50 -0.01 -3.35
N ASP A 45 -4.52 -0.02 -2.49
CA ASP A 45 -5.06 -1.26 -1.91
C ASP A 45 -6.43 -1.61 -2.49
N HIS A 46 -7.45 -0.79 -2.18
CA HIS A 46 -8.85 -1.15 -2.41
C HIS A 46 -9.59 -0.08 -3.21
N LEU A 47 -10.21 -0.47 -4.32
CA LEU A 47 -11.16 0.37 -5.05
C LEU A 47 -12.55 -0.25 -4.94
N ALA A 48 -13.54 0.51 -4.49
CA ALA A 48 -14.94 0.13 -4.49
C ALA A 48 -15.72 0.96 -5.50
N ALA A 49 -16.64 0.34 -6.24
CA ALA A 49 -17.48 1.05 -7.20
C ALA A 49 -18.95 0.65 -7.04
N HIS A 50 -19.84 1.64 -7.07
CA HIS A 50 -21.30 1.46 -7.01
C HIS A 50 -22.04 2.41 -7.96
N ASN A 51 -21.38 2.76 -9.07
CA ASN A 51 -21.83 3.73 -10.06
C ASN A 51 -22.35 3.07 -11.36
N VAL A 52 -22.99 3.89 -12.20
CA VAL A 52 -23.43 3.47 -13.53
C VAL A 52 -22.42 3.91 -14.59
N VAL A 53 -21.98 2.98 -15.44
CA VAL A 53 -21.23 3.26 -16.67
C VAL A 53 -22.23 3.25 -17.83
N GLN A 54 -22.48 4.42 -18.41
CA GLN A 54 -23.49 4.59 -19.46
C GLN A 54 -23.06 3.95 -20.79
N SER A 55 -24.04 3.62 -21.65
CA SER A 55 -23.75 3.18 -23.02
C SER A 55 -22.87 4.20 -23.75
N GLY A 56 -21.83 3.73 -24.44
CA GLY A 56 -20.86 4.59 -25.12
C GLY A 56 -19.86 5.28 -24.18
N ALA A 57 -19.81 4.92 -22.90
CA ALA A 57 -18.79 5.34 -21.95
C ALA A 57 -17.74 4.25 -21.71
N ALA A 58 -16.57 4.64 -21.20
CA ALA A 58 -15.50 3.71 -20.81
C ALA A 58 -15.05 3.94 -19.37
N ALA A 59 -14.92 2.86 -18.59
CA ALA A 59 -14.45 2.89 -17.22
C ALA A 59 -13.32 1.86 -17.02
N PHE A 60 -12.16 2.34 -16.56
CA PHE A 60 -10.95 1.54 -16.32
C PHE A 60 -10.54 1.69 -14.85
N TYR A 61 -10.81 0.65 -14.05
CA TYR A 61 -10.53 0.66 -12.61
C TYR A 61 -9.39 -0.28 -12.27
N ALA A 62 -8.42 0.22 -11.50
CA ALA A 62 -7.27 -0.56 -11.06
C ALA A 62 -7.05 -0.46 -9.54
N ALA A 63 -6.65 -1.57 -8.92
CA ALA A 63 -6.23 -1.57 -7.50
C ALA A 63 -5.17 -2.61 -7.18
N GLY A 64 -4.35 -2.40 -6.16
CA GLY A 64 -3.30 -3.35 -5.76
C GLY A 64 -3.77 -4.62 -5.09
N LYS A 65 -4.89 -4.59 -4.34
CA LYS A 65 -5.44 -5.77 -3.65
C LYS A 65 -6.80 -6.18 -4.18
N SER A 66 -7.72 -5.23 -4.38
CA SER A 66 -9.07 -5.57 -4.84
C SER A 66 -9.80 -4.42 -5.54
N VAL A 67 -10.51 -4.76 -6.60
CA VAL A 67 -11.59 -3.92 -7.16
C VAL A 67 -12.93 -4.57 -6.81
N THR A 68 -13.73 -3.89 -5.99
CA THR A 68 -15.00 -4.40 -5.46
C THR A 68 -16.18 -3.67 -6.09
N LEU A 69 -17.00 -4.40 -6.86
CA LEU A 69 -18.26 -3.88 -7.39
C LEU A 69 -19.36 -4.13 -6.37
N ARG A 70 -19.85 -3.05 -5.75
CA ARG A 70 -20.93 -3.11 -4.76
C ARG A 70 -22.30 -3.09 -5.46
N PRO A 71 -23.37 -3.51 -4.77
CA PRO A 71 -24.74 -3.30 -5.25
C PRO A 71 -24.95 -1.83 -5.68
N GLY A 72 -25.57 -1.64 -6.84
CA GLY A 72 -25.71 -0.33 -7.49
C GLY A 72 -24.71 -0.08 -8.61
N PHE A 73 -23.65 -0.90 -8.73
CA PHE A 73 -22.80 -0.87 -9.91
C PHE A 73 -23.56 -1.42 -11.14
N THR A 74 -23.48 -0.72 -12.28
CA THR A 74 -24.08 -1.19 -13.54
C THR A 74 -23.27 -0.70 -14.73
N ALA A 75 -22.80 -1.62 -15.57
CA ALA A 75 -22.33 -1.29 -16.91
C ALA A 75 -23.46 -1.53 -17.90
N GLN A 76 -23.93 -0.47 -18.56
CA GLN A 76 -25.00 -0.57 -19.54
C GLN A 76 -24.52 -1.28 -20.82
N ALA A 77 -25.43 -1.90 -21.57
CA ALA A 77 -25.10 -2.46 -22.88
C ALA A 77 -24.47 -1.37 -23.77
N GLY A 78 -23.33 -1.66 -24.38
CA GLY A 78 -22.55 -0.67 -25.15
C GLY A 78 -21.56 0.16 -24.34
N ALA A 79 -21.48 -0.02 -23.02
CA ALA A 79 -20.39 0.50 -22.20
C ALA A 79 -19.15 -0.39 -22.29
N VAL A 80 -17.98 0.21 -22.10
CA VAL A 80 -16.74 -0.52 -21.84
C VAL A 80 -16.43 -0.42 -20.35
N PHE A 81 -16.25 -1.56 -19.71
CA PHE A 81 -15.83 -1.62 -18.32
C PHE A 81 -14.70 -2.63 -18.17
N GLN A 82 -13.61 -2.19 -17.54
CA GLN A 82 -12.46 -3.02 -17.20
C GLN A 82 -12.08 -2.80 -15.74
N ALA A 83 -11.90 -3.91 -15.01
CA ALA A 83 -11.32 -3.92 -13.67
C ALA A 83 -10.03 -4.74 -13.68
N THR A 84 -8.96 -4.18 -13.13
CA THR A 84 -7.65 -4.83 -13.09
C THR A 84 -7.11 -4.82 -11.66
N VAL A 85 -6.59 -5.95 -11.19
CA VAL A 85 -5.75 -5.98 -9.99
C VAL A 85 -4.30 -5.93 -10.46
N GLU A 86 -3.63 -4.81 -10.23
CA GLU A 86 -2.25 -4.55 -10.68
C GLU A 86 -1.45 -3.83 -9.60
N ASN A 87 -0.12 -3.85 -9.69
CA ASN A 87 0.72 -3.10 -8.76
C ASN A 87 0.54 -1.59 -8.98
N VAL A 88 -0.29 -0.95 -8.16
CA VAL A 88 -0.49 0.50 -8.15
C VAL A 88 0.46 1.11 -7.12
N VAL A 89 1.51 1.78 -7.61
CA VAL A 89 2.43 2.54 -6.76
C VAL A 89 2.01 3.99 -6.75
N SER A 90 1.61 4.51 -5.59
CA SER A 90 1.48 5.95 -5.38
C SER A 90 2.85 6.53 -5.02
N ARG A 91 3.10 7.77 -5.44
CA ARG A 91 4.08 8.58 -4.72
C ARG A 91 3.53 8.74 -3.28
N PRO A 92 4.32 8.49 -2.23
CA PRO A 92 3.88 8.81 -0.88
C PRO A 92 3.41 10.26 -0.88
N ALA A 93 2.19 10.52 -0.38
CA ALA A 93 1.79 11.89 -0.11
C ALA A 93 2.91 12.50 0.74
N GLU A 94 3.31 13.74 0.46
CA GLU A 94 4.39 14.41 1.21
C GLU A 94 4.09 14.46 2.73
N ASN A 95 2.83 14.20 3.11
CA ASN A 95 2.31 14.16 4.47
C ASN A 95 1.76 12.78 4.93
N GLU A 96 1.94 11.70 4.16
CA GLU A 96 1.56 10.37 4.64
C GLU A 96 2.63 9.88 5.61
N VAL A 97 2.39 10.16 6.89
CA VAL A 97 3.11 9.47 7.96
C VAL A 97 2.80 8.00 7.78
N VAL A 98 3.80 7.20 7.45
CA VAL A 98 3.73 5.73 7.42
C VAL A 98 4.42 5.17 8.64
N LEU A 99 4.15 3.91 8.99
CA LEU A 99 4.89 3.24 10.05
C LEU A 99 6.38 3.21 9.68
N THR A 100 7.20 3.97 10.40
CA THR A 100 8.66 3.94 10.27
C THR A 100 9.26 3.31 11.51
N VAL A 101 10.36 2.58 11.33
CA VAL A 101 11.05 1.87 12.43
C VAL A 101 12.54 1.93 12.17
N SER A 102 13.32 2.30 13.18
CA SER A 102 14.77 2.31 13.15
C SER A 102 15.31 1.87 14.51
N ALA A 103 16.58 1.46 14.54
CA ALA A 103 17.24 1.13 15.79
C ALA A 103 18.66 1.68 15.80
N TYR A 104 19.08 2.20 16.96
CA TYR A 104 20.45 2.63 17.19
C TYR A 104 20.88 2.39 18.64
N PRO A 105 22.16 2.11 18.90
CA PRO A 105 23.13 1.69 17.90
C PRO A 105 22.73 0.33 17.29
N ASN A 106 23.14 0.09 16.05
CA ASN A 106 23.04 -1.22 15.41
C ASN A 106 24.24 -1.39 14.48
N PRO A 107 25.26 -2.20 14.83
CA PRO A 107 25.25 -3.21 15.90
C PRO A 107 25.24 -2.64 17.33
N PHE A 108 24.71 -3.40 18.30
CA PHE A 108 24.63 -3.01 19.71
C PHE A 108 25.36 -3.99 20.64
N GLU A 109 25.79 -3.48 21.79
CA GLU A 109 26.43 -4.26 22.87
C GLU A 109 25.39 -4.58 23.96
N ASP A 110 25.06 -3.59 24.80
CA ASP A 110 24.17 -3.80 25.95
C ASP A 110 22.73 -3.43 25.67
N VAL A 111 22.49 -2.40 24.85
CA VAL A 111 21.16 -1.85 24.59
C VAL A 111 21.07 -1.28 23.18
N ALA A 112 19.93 -1.48 22.53
CA ALA A 112 19.53 -0.75 21.33
C ALA A 112 18.22 0.00 21.59
N ASP A 113 18.15 1.28 21.24
CA ASP A 113 16.93 2.05 21.21
C ASP A 113 16.24 1.85 19.86
N VAL A 114 15.04 1.26 19.88
CA VAL A 114 14.17 1.14 18.70
C VAL A 114 13.21 2.31 18.70
N GLN A 115 13.26 3.15 17.66
CA GLN A 115 12.34 4.26 17.46
C GLN A 115 11.35 3.92 16.35
N TYR A 116 10.08 4.29 16.55
CA TYR A 116 9.05 4.13 15.53
C TYR A 116 8.04 5.28 15.54
N VAL A 117 7.42 5.51 14.39
CA VAL A 117 6.37 6.53 14.23
C VAL A 117 5.07 5.83 13.86
N LEU A 118 4.03 6.03 14.67
CA LEU A 118 2.68 5.55 14.39
C LEU A 118 1.90 6.60 13.61
N PRO A 119 1.29 6.24 12.47
CA PRO A 119 0.53 7.19 11.65
C PRO A 119 -0.83 7.56 12.27
N SER A 120 -1.39 6.66 13.06
CA SER A 120 -2.63 6.83 13.81
C SER A 120 -2.54 6.06 15.13
N ALA A 121 -3.43 6.36 16.07
CA ALA A 121 -3.57 5.54 17.27
C ALA A 121 -3.86 4.09 16.85
N SER A 122 -3.06 3.14 17.32
CA SER A 122 -3.06 1.76 16.82
C SER A 122 -2.79 0.78 17.95
N LYS A 123 -3.32 -0.45 17.83
CA LYS A 123 -2.92 -1.55 18.70
C LYS A 123 -1.56 -2.08 18.26
N VAL A 124 -0.56 -2.00 19.12
CA VAL A 124 0.85 -2.31 18.80
C VAL A 124 1.26 -3.63 19.43
N SER A 125 1.86 -4.52 18.64
CA SER A 125 2.53 -5.73 19.12
C SER A 125 3.96 -5.76 18.63
N GLN A 126 4.89 -6.06 19.54
CA GLN A 126 6.32 -6.02 19.28
C GLN A 126 6.98 -7.32 19.73
N THR A 127 7.79 -7.91 18.87
CA THR A 127 8.43 -9.21 19.12
C THR A 127 9.86 -9.17 18.64
N LEU A 128 10.76 -9.74 19.43
CA LEU A 128 12.14 -9.99 19.06
C LEU A 128 12.34 -11.50 18.89
N THR A 129 12.86 -11.91 17.74
CA THR A 129 13.20 -13.31 17.45
C THR A 129 14.67 -13.48 17.16
N ASP A 130 15.22 -14.65 17.43
CA ASP A 130 16.58 -15.03 17.01
C ASP A 130 16.63 -15.40 15.51
N GLY A 131 17.82 -15.76 15.03
CA GLY A 131 18.03 -16.19 13.64
C GLY A 131 17.34 -17.50 13.25
N GLN A 132 16.78 -18.25 14.20
CA GLN A 132 15.97 -19.44 13.96
C GLN A 132 14.46 -19.15 14.03
N GLY A 133 14.07 -17.89 14.26
CA GLY A 133 12.68 -17.46 14.40
C GLY A 133 12.06 -17.76 15.77
N ARG A 134 12.85 -18.18 16.76
CA ARG A 134 12.34 -18.40 18.11
C ARG A 134 12.14 -17.05 18.79
N VAL A 135 10.99 -16.87 19.42
CA VAL A 135 10.69 -15.66 20.19
C VAL A 135 11.61 -15.63 21.42
N VAL A 136 12.55 -14.68 21.42
CA VAL A 136 13.46 -14.45 22.55
C VAL A 136 12.91 -13.41 23.51
N ARG A 137 12.06 -12.48 23.03
CA ARG A 137 11.35 -11.52 23.89
C ARG A 137 10.07 -11.02 23.24
N SER A 138 8.98 -10.98 24.01
CA SER A 138 7.80 -10.18 23.69
C SER A 138 7.96 -8.82 24.36
N VAL A 139 8.07 -7.76 23.57
CA VAL A 139 8.44 -6.43 24.07
C VAL A 139 7.19 -5.63 24.49
N ALA A 140 6.12 -5.76 23.72
CA ALA A 140 4.78 -5.24 24.04
C ALA A 140 3.73 -6.12 23.35
N THR A 141 2.60 -6.38 24.02
CA THR A 141 1.55 -7.24 23.47
C THR A 141 0.19 -6.55 23.47
N GLY A 142 -0.15 -5.94 22.34
CA GLY A 142 -1.51 -5.49 22.07
C GLY A 142 -1.95 -4.22 22.80
N GLU A 143 -1.02 -3.36 23.21
CA GLU A 143 -1.34 -2.07 23.82
C GLU A 143 -1.74 -1.04 22.76
N ILE A 144 -2.75 -0.22 23.05
CA ILE A 144 -3.11 0.90 22.18
C ILE A 144 -2.17 2.06 22.48
N GLN A 145 -1.44 2.52 21.46
CA GLN A 145 -0.56 3.66 21.54
C GLN A 145 -1.08 4.79 20.64
N ALA A 146 -0.92 6.04 21.08
CA ALA A 146 -1.32 7.22 20.32
C ALA A 146 -0.50 7.40 19.03
N ALA A 147 -1.01 8.18 18.08
CA ALA A 147 -0.22 8.57 16.91
C ALA A 147 1.04 9.37 17.33
N GLY A 148 2.11 9.28 16.55
CA GLY A 148 3.35 10.02 16.79
C GLY A 148 4.56 9.13 17.06
N LYS A 149 5.62 9.74 17.60
CA LYS A 149 6.92 9.10 17.83
C LYS A 149 6.90 8.32 19.15
N HIS A 150 7.45 7.11 19.11
CA HIS A 150 7.63 6.23 20.25
C HIS A 150 9.04 5.63 20.26
N GLN A 151 9.46 5.17 21.43
CA GLN A 151 10.75 4.52 21.61
C GLN A 151 10.62 3.33 22.56
N THR A 152 11.37 2.28 22.26
CA THR A 152 11.45 1.08 23.10
C THR A 152 12.88 0.58 23.16
N LYS A 153 13.33 0.16 24.35
CA LYS A 153 14.68 -0.36 24.58
C LYS A 153 14.72 -1.87 24.38
N ILE A 154 15.76 -2.34 23.69
CA ILE A 154 16.10 -3.75 23.57
C ILE A 154 17.33 -4.00 24.43
N GLU A 155 17.13 -4.70 25.56
CA GLU A 155 18.21 -5.14 26.43
C GLU A 155 18.93 -6.34 25.81
N GLY A 156 20.24 -6.19 25.59
CA GLY A 156 21.12 -7.16 24.96
C GLY A 156 21.99 -7.97 25.92
N ARG A 157 22.04 -7.61 27.22
CA ARG A 157 22.95 -8.23 28.20
C ARG A 157 22.82 -9.76 28.28
N ASP A 158 21.59 -10.27 28.11
CA ASP A 158 21.29 -11.70 28.17
C ASP A 158 21.16 -12.34 26.77
N LEU A 159 21.43 -11.58 25.70
CA LEU A 159 21.32 -12.05 24.33
C LEU A 159 22.71 -12.49 23.81
N PRO A 160 22.86 -13.73 23.33
CA PRO A 160 24.07 -14.15 22.62
C PRO A 160 24.37 -13.26 21.41
N THR A 161 25.67 -13.11 21.09
CA THR A 161 26.13 -12.52 19.83
C THR A 161 25.42 -13.16 18.65
N GLY A 162 24.89 -12.35 17.74
CA GLY A 162 24.17 -12.86 16.58
C GLY A 162 23.18 -11.89 15.96
N VAL A 163 22.37 -12.43 15.05
CA VAL A 163 21.33 -11.71 14.33
C VAL A 163 19.98 -11.92 15.01
N TYR A 164 19.27 -10.82 15.21
CA TYR A 164 17.90 -10.81 15.71
C TYR A 164 16.99 -10.06 14.76
N LEU A 165 15.72 -10.45 14.71
CA LEU A 165 14.70 -9.75 13.96
C LEU A 165 13.74 -9.12 14.94
N TYR A 166 13.63 -7.79 14.89
CA TYR A 166 12.62 -7.05 15.62
C TYR A 166 11.44 -6.80 14.69
N GLN A 167 10.26 -7.26 15.10
CA GLN A 167 9.01 -7.09 14.39
C GLN A 167 8.09 -6.17 15.20
N ILE A 168 7.52 -5.17 14.53
CA ILE A 168 6.42 -4.38 15.05
C ILE A 168 5.21 -4.53 14.12
N GLN A 169 4.05 -4.75 14.72
CA GLN A 169 2.79 -4.95 14.03
C GLN A 169 1.72 -4.02 14.61
N THR A 170 0.98 -3.39 13.70
CA THR A 170 -0.23 -2.62 13.98
C THR A 170 -1.43 -3.29 13.31
N ASP A 171 -2.62 -2.67 13.43
CA ASP A 171 -3.84 -3.14 12.78
C ASP A 171 -3.76 -3.12 11.24
N ARG A 172 -2.86 -2.31 10.66
CA ARG A 172 -2.74 -2.11 9.20
C ARG A 172 -1.41 -2.57 8.61
N GLU A 173 -0.33 -2.47 9.39
CA GLU A 173 1.02 -2.63 8.87
C GLU A 173 1.87 -3.54 9.76
N ARG A 174 2.88 -4.15 9.14
CA ARG A 174 3.93 -4.89 9.83
C ARG A 174 5.27 -4.46 9.28
N LYS A 175 6.20 -4.11 10.17
CA LYS A 175 7.58 -3.78 9.82
C LYS A 175 8.53 -4.70 10.57
N LEU A 176 9.64 -5.00 9.91
CA LEU A 176 10.69 -5.86 10.43
C LEU A 176 12.03 -5.17 10.20
N ILE A 177 12.85 -5.09 11.25
CA ILE A 177 14.22 -4.61 11.17
C ILE A 177 15.18 -5.65 11.74
N ARG A 178 16.38 -5.70 11.16
CA ARG A 178 17.44 -6.60 11.62
C ARG A 178 18.31 -5.89 12.65
N LEU A 179 18.51 -6.52 13.80
CA LEU A 179 19.41 -6.08 14.85
C LEU A 179 20.62 -7.01 14.92
N LEU A 180 21.81 -6.43 15.06
CA LEU A 180 23.06 -7.17 15.20
C LEU A 180 23.59 -6.99 16.62
N LYS A 181 23.57 -8.06 17.41
CA LYS A 181 24.19 -8.11 18.74
C LYS A 181 25.64 -8.53 18.58
N LYS A 182 26.55 -7.76 19.14
CA LYS A 182 27.98 -8.08 19.21
C LYS A 182 28.29 -9.09 20.31
#